data_AF-A0A3D1B0X5-F1
#
_entry.id   AF-A0A3D1B0X5-F1
#
_cell.length_a   1.000
_cell.length_b   1.000
_cell.length_c   1.000
_cell.angle_alpha   90.00
_cell.angle_beta   90.00
_cell.angle_gamma   90.00
#
_symmetry.space_group_name_H-M   'P 1'
#
loop_
_entity.id
_entity.type
_entity.pdbx_description
1 polymer ?
#
loop_
_entity_poly.entity_id
_entity_poly.type
_entity_poly.pdbx_seq_one_letter_code
_entity_poly.pdbx_strand_id
1 'polypeptide(L)'
;LEKGAIQIGGSKYQVKARTLNIVGRDARIGVFGKMVEVIALSSPVRVTNAQGVLVADVKPGKPLDFTPLEDAAPAAPEPGMKSQRANGRR
;
A
#
# COMPACT_ATOMS: atom_id res chain seq x y z
N LEU A 1 11.63 8.92 9.65
CA LEU A 1 12.47 7.87 9.02
C LEU A 1 13.32 8.55 7.98
N GLU A 2 14.53 8.94 8.38
CA GLU A 2 15.58 9.36 7.46
C GLU A 2 16.05 8.11 6.68
N LYS A 3 16.47 8.30 5.43
CA LYS A 3 16.76 7.23 4.46
C LYS A 3 17.52 6.05 5.09
N GLY A 4 16.99 4.84 4.98
CA GLY A 4 17.61 3.65 5.57
C GLY A 4 16.75 2.40 5.46
N ALA A 5 17.40 1.25 5.61
CA ALA A 5 16.74 -0.04 5.72
C ALA A 5 16.82 -0.53 7.17
N ILE A 6 15.70 -1.03 7.69
CA ILE A 6 15.60 -1.62 9.02
C ILE A 6 15.24 -3.08 8.85
N GLN A 7 16.03 -3.96 9.46
CA GLN A 7 15.66 -5.36 9.62
C GLN A 7 14.95 -5.53 10.96
N ILE A 8 13.82 -6.20 10.95
CA ILE A 8 12.99 -6.47 12.12
C ILE A 8 12.78 -7.98 12.18
N GLY A 9 13.16 -8.61 13.28
CA GLY A 9 13.02 -10.06 13.47
C GLY A 9 12.59 -10.43 14.89
N GLY A 10 12.11 -11.65 15.06
CA GLY A 10 11.85 -12.29 16.35
C GLY A 10 10.48 -12.02 16.99
N SER A 11 9.82 -10.91 16.68
CA SER A 11 8.53 -10.51 17.26
C SER A 11 7.56 -9.96 16.23
N LYS A 12 6.25 -10.04 16.51
CA LYS A 12 5.26 -9.33 15.68
C LYS A 12 5.55 -7.84 15.71
N TYR A 13 5.53 -7.19 14.55
CA TYR A 13 5.77 -5.76 14.42
C TYR A 13 4.71 -5.11 13.54
N GLN A 14 4.60 -3.79 13.70
CA GLN A 14 3.84 -2.91 12.82
C GLN A 14 4.70 -1.69 12.50
N VAL A 15 4.94 -1.45 11.21
CA VAL A 15 5.69 -0.30 10.71
C VAL A 15 4.78 0.53 9.81
N LYS A 16 4.75 1.84 10.05
CA LYS A 16 4.15 2.82 9.15
C LYS A 16 5.26 3.44 8.30
N ALA A 17 5.19 3.26 6.99
CA ALA A 17 6.12 3.84 6.03
C ALA A 17 5.32 4.54 4.93
N ARG A 18 5.43 5.88 4.86
CA ARG A 18 4.58 6.70 3.99
C ARG A 18 3.09 6.46 4.28
N THR A 19 2.28 6.17 3.27
CA THR A 19 0.86 5.80 3.39
C THR A 19 0.64 4.30 3.58
N LEU A 20 1.71 3.51 3.74
CA LEU A 20 1.62 2.06 3.94
C LEU A 20 1.73 1.68 5.41
N ASN A 21 0.96 0.67 5.76
CA ASN A 21 1.01 -0.03 7.04
C ASN A 21 1.46 -1.47 6.81
N ILE A 22 2.62 -1.81 7.35
CA ILE A 22 3.36 -3.05 7.12
C ILE A 22 3.35 -3.85 8.41
N VAL A 23 2.77 -5.05 8.38
CA VAL A 23 2.63 -5.93 9.55
C VAL A 23 3.26 -7.27 9.25
N GLY A 24 4.12 -7.73 10.15
CA GLY A 24 4.85 -8.98 9.97
C GLY A 24 5.48 -9.47 11.26
N ARG A 25 6.39 -10.43 11.12
CA ARG A 25 7.21 -10.97 12.21
C ARG A 25 8.70 -10.89 11.92
N ASP A 26 9.07 -11.06 10.66
CA ASP A 26 10.48 -11.13 10.26
C ASP A 26 10.66 -10.61 8.83
N ALA A 27 11.21 -9.41 8.69
CA ALA A 27 11.33 -8.71 7.42
C ALA A 27 12.44 -7.65 7.43
N ARG A 28 12.84 -7.25 6.23
CA ARG A 28 13.61 -6.03 5.99
C ARG A 28 12.71 -5.01 5.29
N ILE A 29 12.72 -3.78 5.78
CA ILE A 29 11.93 -2.66 5.24
C ILE A 29 12.88 -1.52 4.93
N GLY A 30 12.92 -1.08 3.67
CA GLY A 30 13.74 0.04 3.19
C GLY A 30 12.87 1.20 2.72
N VAL A 31 13.29 2.44 3.02
CA VAL A 31 12.65 3.65 2.45
C VAL A 31 13.68 4.42 1.63
N PHE A 32 13.45 4.47 0.31
CA PHE A 32 14.34 5.08 -0.68
C PHE A 32 13.59 6.17 -1.46
N GLY A 33 13.64 7.41 -0.95
CA GLY A 33 12.87 8.51 -1.55
C GLY A 33 11.37 8.23 -1.42
N LYS A 34 10.67 8.07 -2.56
CA LYS A 34 9.23 7.74 -2.61
C LYS A 34 8.95 6.23 -2.59
N MET A 35 9.98 5.40 -2.73
CA MET A 35 9.86 3.96 -2.77
C MET A 35 9.98 3.36 -1.38
N VAL A 36 9.18 2.32 -1.12
CA VAL A 36 9.27 1.46 0.05
C VAL A 36 9.56 0.05 -0.43
N GLU A 37 10.73 -0.49 -0.09
CA GLU A 37 11.10 -1.88 -0.35
C GLU A 37 10.71 -2.74 0.85
N VAL A 38 10.05 -3.87 0.61
CA VAL A 38 9.69 -4.84 1.65
C VAL A 38 10.19 -6.22 1.25
N ILE A 39 10.97 -6.84 2.14
CA ILE A 39 11.49 -8.20 1.96
C ILE A 39 11.05 -9.03 3.15
N ALA A 40 10.16 -10.00 2.93
CA ALA A 40 9.84 -11.00 3.92
C ALA A 40 11.02 -11.98 4.06
N LEU A 41 11.47 -12.24 5.30
CA LEU A 41 12.61 -13.11 5.56
C LEU A 41 12.17 -14.55 5.82
N SER A 42 11.43 -14.79 6.91
CA SER A 42 10.95 -16.14 7.29
C SER A 42 9.43 -16.28 7.37
N SER A 43 8.69 -15.17 7.37
CA SER A 43 7.23 -15.18 7.49
C SER A 43 6.61 -14.17 6.52
N PRO A 44 5.39 -14.42 6.00
CA PRO A 44 4.71 -13.47 5.12
C PRO A 44 4.51 -12.11 5.79
N VAL A 45 4.60 -11.04 5.00
CA VAL A 45 4.41 -9.65 5.44
C VAL A 45 3.19 -9.07 4.75
N ARG A 46 2.22 -8.61 5.55
CA ARG A 46 1.02 -7.95 5.04
C ARG A 46 1.29 -6.45 4.89
N VAL A 47 0.98 -5.93 3.71
CA VAL A 47 1.09 -4.51 3.41
C VAL A 47 -0.30 -3.98 3.10
N THR A 48 -0.71 -2.94 3.81
CA THR A 48 -2.00 -2.26 3.66
C THR A 48 -1.78 -0.79 3.35
N ASN A 49 -2.70 -0.15 2.64
CA ASN A 49 -2.68 1.31 2.46
C ASN A 49 -3.30 2.03 3.68
N ALA A 50 -3.35 3.35 3.64
CA ALA A 50 -3.90 4.18 4.72
C ALA A 50 -5.40 3.90 4.99
N GLN A 51 -6.15 3.42 3.98
CA GLN A 51 -7.54 3.00 4.13
C GLN A 51 -7.69 1.57 4.69
N GLY A 52 -6.59 0.87 4.98
CA GLY A 52 -6.61 -0.51 5.49
C GLY A 52 -6.83 -1.57 4.41
N VAL A 53 -6.84 -1.20 3.13
CA VAL A 53 -6.96 -2.14 2.01
C VAL A 53 -5.65 -2.90 1.86
N LEU A 54 -5.72 -4.23 1.81
CA LEU A 54 -4.57 -5.09 1.54
C LEU A 54 -4.07 -4.85 0.11
N VAL A 55 -2.86 -4.33 0.00
CA VAL A 55 -2.21 -4.09 -1.31
C VAL A 55 -1.30 -5.24 -1.71
N ALA A 56 -0.71 -5.94 -0.74
CA ALA A 56 0.11 -7.11 -1.00
C ALA A 56 0.26 -8.01 0.24
N ASP A 57 0.43 -9.30 -0.03
CA ASP A 57 0.94 -10.31 0.92
C ASP A 57 2.30 -10.80 0.44
N VAL A 58 3.37 -10.20 0.96
CA VAL A 58 4.75 -10.43 0.50
C VAL A 58 5.24 -11.76 1.05
N LYS A 59 5.61 -12.68 0.15
CA LYS A 59 6.11 -14.01 0.51
C LYS A 59 7.62 -13.99 0.80
N PRO A 60 8.11 -14.86 1.70
CA PRO A 60 9.54 -14.99 1.98
C PRO A 60 10.40 -15.17 0.73
N GLY A 61 11.57 -14.54 0.72
CA GLY A 61 12.59 -14.71 -0.32
C GLY A 61 12.35 -13.93 -1.63
N LYS A 62 11.27 -13.14 -1.72
CA LYS A 62 11.06 -12.21 -2.84
C LYS A 62 10.89 -10.78 -2.32
N PRO A 63 11.78 -9.84 -2.68
CA PRO A 63 11.56 -8.42 -2.41
C PRO A 63 10.38 -7.92 -3.23
N LEU A 64 9.63 -6.96 -2.66
CA LEU A 64 8.59 -6.23 -3.38
C LEU A 64 8.72 -4.73 -3.10
N ASP A 65 8.72 -3.96 -4.17
CA ASP A 65 8.83 -2.51 -4.13
C ASP A 65 7.46 -1.85 -4.28
N PHE A 66 7.21 -0.85 -3.45
CA PHE A 66 6.00 -0.07 -3.47
C PHE A 66 6.36 1.39 -3.73
N THR A 67 5.62 2.02 -4.65
CA THR A 67 5.59 3.47 -4.81
C THR A 67 4.21 3.93 -4.38
N PRO A 68 3.99 4.25 -3.10
CA PRO A 68 2.69 4.71 -2.65
C PRO A 68 2.36 6.01 -3.38
N LEU A 69 1.16 6.10 -3.96
CA LEU A 69 0.65 7.39 -4.42
C LEU A 69 0.54 8.29 -3.19
N GLU A 70 1.38 9.34 -3.16
CA GLU A 70 1.18 10.46 -2.24
C GLU A 70 -0.21 11.02 -2.53
N ASP A 71 -1.09 11.00 -1.51
CA ASP A 71 -2.45 11.54 -1.57
C ASP A 71 -3.12 11.39 -2.95
N ALA A 72 -3.37 10.15 -3.37
CA ALA A 72 -4.49 9.94 -4.27
C ALA A 72 -5.75 10.30 -3.46
N ALA A 73 -6.13 11.58 -3.50
CA ALA A 73 -7.43 12.04 -3.03
C ALA A 73 -8.46 11.03 -3.56
N PRO A 74 -9.41 10.57 -2.71
CA PRO A 74 -10.39 9.58 -3.16
C PRO A 74 -10.99 10.11 -4.45
N ALA A 75 -10.82 9.36 -5.55
CA ALA A 75 -11.45 9.70 -6.80
C ALA A 75 -12.93 9.85 -6.49
N ALA A 76 -13.43 11.10 -6.56
CA ALA A 76 -14.83 11.36 -6.32
C ALA A 76 -15.60 10.43 -7.27
N PRO A 77 -16.57 9.66 -6.77
CA PRO A 77 -17.40 8.85 -7.66
C PRO A 77 -18.00 9.80 -8.68
N GLU A 78 -17.75 9.54 -9.97
CA GLU A 78 -18.27 10.34 -11.06
C GLU A 78 -19.77 10.57 -10.82
N PRO A 79 -20.24 11.81 -10.63
CA PRO A 79 -21.65 12.06 -10.45
C PRO A 79 -22.36 11.58 -11.71
N GLY A 80 -23.21 10.56 -11.53
CA GLY A 80 -23.81 9.78 -12.60
C GLY A 80 -24.30 10.65 -13.75
N MET A 81 -23.96 10.24 -14.98
CA MET A 81 -24.66 10.69 -16.16
C MET A 81 -26.13 10.29 -16.03
N LYS A 82 -26.93 11.26 -15.56
CA LYS A 82 -28.37 11.15 -15.51
C LYS A 82 -28.85 10.81 -16.92
N SER A 83 -29.62 9.74 -16.99
CA SER A 83 -30.42 9.35 -18.15
C SER A 83 -31.17 10.57 -18.71
N GLN A 84 -30.75 11.07 -19.86
CA GLN A 84 -31.60 11.95 -20.66
C GLN A 84 -32.53 11.08 -21.50
N ARG A 85 -33.70 10.77 -20.93
CA ARG A 85 -34.90 10.56 -21.72
C ARG A 85 -35.51 11.93 -21.98
N ALA A 86 -35.48 12.39 -23.24
CA ALA A 86 -36.34 13.45 -23.76
C ALA A 86 -36.53 13.19 -25.27
N ASN A 87 -37.58 12.47 -25.65
CA ASN A 87 -38.86 13.03 -26.12
C ASN A 87 -38.74 13.67 -27.52
N GLY A 88 -38.72 12.82 -28.55
CA GLY A 88 -38.88 13.22 -29.94
C GLY A 88 -40.36 13.27 -30.33
N ARG A 89 -40.96 14.46 -30.20
CA ARG A 89 -42.15 14.86 -30.99
C ARG A 89 -41.64 15.47 -32.30
N ARG A 90 -41.96 14.83 -33.42
CA ARG A 90 -42.59 15.41 -34.63
C ARG A 90 -42.65 14.37 -35.73
#